data_AF-A0A426QXB3-F1
#
_entry.id   AF-A0A426QXB3-F1
#
_cell.length_a   1.000
_cell.length_b   1.000
_cell.length_c   1.000
_cell.angle_alpha   90.00
_cell.angle_beta   90.00
_cell.angle_gamma   90.00
#
_symmetry.space_group_name_H-M   'P 1'
#
loop_
_entity.id
_entity.type
_entity.pdbx_description
1 polymer ?
#
loop_
_entity_poly.entity_id
_entity_poly.type
_entity_poly.pdbx_seq_one_letter_code
_entity_poly.pdbx_strand_id
1 'polypeptide(L)'
;MNKNVRTYGTDARAAKEPFVFTLPGSPEFTVTEPDAGTVMDIEEAKTSRQVLKLFLGEDYADLVEFLEPLHPDVLVDLAQDISRHFGLFDTEAAGNRADRRRRDRRRR
;
A
#
# COMPACT_ATOMS: atom_id res chain seq x y z
N MET A 1 -22.17 30.16 -24.78
CA MET A 1 -21.56 29.81 -23.48
C MET A 1 -21.69 28.30 -23.29
N ASN A 2 -20.58 27.56 -23.42
CA ASN A 2 -20.59 26.10 -23.24
C ASN A 2 -20.86 25.75 -21.77
N LYS A 3 -22.13 25.47 -21.48
CA LYS A 3 -22.57 24.82 -20.25
C LYS A 3 -22.26 23.32 -20.41
N ASN A 4 -21.18 22.84 -19.80
CA ASN A 4 -20.93 21.43 -19.38
C ASN A 4 -19.44 21.19 -19.00
N VAL A 5 -18.78 22.12 -18.30
CA VAL A 5 -17.47 21.83 -17.71
C VAL A 5 -17.71 21.17 -16.35
N ARG A 6 -17.23 19.94 -16.15
CA ARG A 6 -17.21 19.27 -14.85
C ARG A 6 -15.92 19.64 -14.13
N THR A 7 -16.03 20.12 -12.90
CA THR A 7 -14.89 20.42 -12.03
C THR A 7 -14.73 19.28 -11.04
N TYR A 8 -13.50 18.81 -10.84
CA TYR A 8 -13.14 17.76 -9.87
C TYR A 8 -12.21 18.34 -8.81
N GLY A 9 -12.14 17.69 -7.65
CA GLY A 9 -11.29 18.14 -6.52
C GLY A 9 -11.91 19.26 -5.68
N THR A 10 -13.19 19.60 -5.89
CA THR A 10 -13.95 20.54 -5.06
C THR A 10 -14.58 19.89 -3.84
N ASP A 11 -14.64 18.55 -3.82
CA ASP A 11 -15.20 17.79 -2.71
C ASP A 11 -14.14 17.65 -1.62
N ALA A 12 -14.34 18.34 -0.49
CA ALA A 12 -13.56 18.11 0.72
C ALA A 12 -13.99 16.78 1.34
N ARG A 13 -13.36 15.68 0.92
CA ARG A 13 -13.50 14.39 1.62
C ARG A 13 -12.61 14.41 2.85
N ALA A 14 -13.11 13.87 3.96
CA ALA A 14 -12.29 13.64 5.13
C ALA A 14 -11.17 12.66 4.75
N ALA A 15 -9.94 12.98 5.17
CA ALA A 15 -8.82 12.06 5.00
C ALA A 15 -9.11 10.74 5.73
N LYS A 16 -8.64 9.63 5.17
CA LYS A 16 -8.69 8.34 5.84
C LYS A 16 -7.79 8.33 7.07
N GLU A 17 -8.19 7.55 8.07
CA GLU A 17 -7.34 7.30 9.23
C GLU A 17 -5.99 6.71 8.79
N PRO A 18 -4.88 7.07 9.44
CA PRO A 18 -3.58 6.48 9.16
C PRO A 18 -3.57 4.95 9.30
N PHE A 19 -2.74 4.28 8.50
CA PHE A 19 -2.48 2.85 8.65
C PHE A 19 -1.29 2.66 9.60
N VAL A 20 -1.53 1.98 10.72
CA VAL A 20 -0.55 1.80 11.79
C VAL A 20 -0.18 0.33 11.92
N PHE A 21 1.12 0.01 11.98
CA PHE A 21 1.60 -1.37 12.08
C PHE A 21 2.95 -1.49 12.80
N THR A 22 3.29 -2.71 13.22
CA THR A 22 4.59 -3.06 13.82
C THR A 22 5.13 -4.34 13.17
N LEU A 23 6.45 -4.46 13.05
CA LEU A 23 7.16 -5.70 12.77
C LEU A 23 7.77 -6.26 14.07
N PRO A 24 8.16 -7.55 14.12
CA PRO A 24 8.83 -8.11 15.29
C PRO A 24 10.08 -7.32 15.67
N GLY A 25 10.06 -6.71 16.85
CA GLY A 25 11.19 -5.92 17.38
C GLY A 25 11.33 -4.50 16.82
N SER A 26 10.39 -4.04 15.98
CA SER A 26 10.42 -2.68 15.43
C SER A 26 9.63 -1.70 16.31
N PRO A 27 9.86 -0.37 16.15
CA PRO A 27 8.90 0.63 16.59
C PRO A 27 7.59 0.52 15.79
N GLU A 28 6.60 1.31 16.20
CA GLU A 28 5.36 1.51 15.44
C GLU A 28 5.63 2.40 14.22
N PHE A 29 5.13 1.97 13.06
CA PHE A 29 5.14 2.74 11.82
C PHE A 29 3.73 3.26 11.53
N THR A 30 3.65 4.52 11.09
CA THR A 30 2.39 5.17 10.71
C THR A 30 2.47 5.63 9.26
N VAL A 31 1.54 5.19 8.44
CA VAL A 31 1.41 5.59 7.04
C VAL A 31 0.17 6.47 6.91
N THR A 32 0.33 7.68 6.36
CA THR A 32 -0.78 8.60 6.11
C THR A 32 -1.39 8.37 4.73
N GLU A 33 -2.60 8.89 4.50
CA GLU A 33 -3.23 8.78 3.19
C GLU A 33 -2.36 9.48 2.13
N PRO A 34 -1.97 8.79 1.04
CA PRO A 34 -1.14 9.38 0.01
C PRO A 34 -1.90 10.44 -0.78
N ASP A 35 -1.19 11.47 -1.23
CA ASP A 35 -1.75 12.47 -2.15
C ASP A 35 -1.91 11.90 -3.56
N ALA A 36 -2.60 12.65 -4.43
CA ALA A 36 -2.89 12.20 -5.79
C ALA A 36 -1.62 11.92 -6.62
N GLY A 37 -0.53 12.66 -6.40
CA GLY A 37 0.74 12.43 -7.10
C GLY A 37 1.36 11.11 -6.69
N THR A 38 1.41 10.85 -5.38
CA THR A 38 1.91 9.60 -4.82
C THR A 38 1.06 8.40 -5.28
N VAL A 39 -0.27 8.57 -5.37
CA VAL A 39 -1.16 7.53 -5.92
C VAL A 39 -0.79 7.19 -7.36
N MET A 40 -0.56 8.19 -8.22
CA MET A 40 -0.13 7.95 -9.60
C MET A 40 1.18 7.17 -9.66
N ASP A 41 2.16 7.55 -8.84
CA ASP A 41 3.45 6.84 -8.77
C ASP A 41 3.28 5.39 -8.27
N ILE A 42 2.34 5.16 -7.34
CA ILE A 42 2.01 3.81 -6.84
C ILE A 42 1.35 2.96 -7.94
N GLU A 43 0.49 3.54 -8.78
CA GLU A 43 -0.12 2.82 -9.92
C GLU A 43 0.93 2.42 -10.98
N GLU A 44 1.98 3.23 -11.15
CA GLU A 44 3.09 2.92 -12.05
C GLU A 44 4.14 1.99 -11.44
N ALA A 45 4.14 1.83 -10.11
CA ALA A 45 5.08 0.99 -9.40
C ALA A 45 4.91 -0.49 -9.78
N LYS A 46 6.02 -1.13 -10.16
CA LYS A 46 6.01 -2.53 -10.66
C LYS A 46 6.29 -3.56 -9.57
N THR A 47 6.66 -3.10 -8.37
CA THR A 47 7.15 -3.98 -7.29
C THR A 47 6.63 -3.53 -5.93
N SER A 48 6.37 -4.48 -5.03
CA SER A 48 5.99 -4.20 -3.63
C SER A 48 7.02 -3.32 -2.91
N ARG A 49 8.30 -3.46 -3.28
CA ARG A 49 9.38 -2.60 -2.77
C ARG A 49 9.18 -1.12 -3.13
N GLN A 50 8.85 -0.83 -4.38
CA GLN A 50 8.59 0.54 -4.82
C GLN A 50 7.33 1.12 -4.19
N VAL A 51 6.26 0.31 -4.10
CA VAL A 51 5.02 0.70 -3.42
C VAL A 51 5.28 1.12 -1.97
N LEU A 52 6.02 0.32 -1.21
CA LEU A 52 6.33 0.65 0.18
C LEU A 52 7.23 1.87 0.33
N LYS A 53 8.17 2.08 -0.59
CA LYS A 53 8.97 3.32 -0.61
C LYS A 53 8.10 4.57 -0.78
N LEU A 54 7.09 4.49 -1.64
CA LEU A 54 6.18 5.61 -1.90
C LEU A 54 5.29 5.90 -0.68
N PHE A 55 4.81 4.86 0.01
CA PHE A 55 4.01 5.04 1.21
C PHE A 55 4.80 5.58 2.41
N LEU A 56 6.03 5.10 2.62
CA LEU A 56 6.80 5.39 3.83
C LEU A 56 7.79 6.53 3.68
N GLY A 57 8.14 6.92 2.45
CA GLY A 57 9.08 8.01 2.21
C GLY A 57 10.41 7.78 2.93
N GLU A 58 10.73 8.68 3.86
CA GLU A 58 11.96 8.66 4.66
C GLU A 58 12.01 7.48 5.64
N ASP A 59 10.87 7.08 6.21
CA ASP A 59 10.75 5.98 7.19
C ASP A 59 11.00 4.60 6.57
N TYR A 60 11.05 4.53 5.22
CA TYR A 60 11.30 3.27 4.52
C TYR A 60 12.67 2.68 4.88
N ALA A 61 13.69 3.51 5.07
CA ALA A 61 15.03 3.02 5.42
C ALA A 61 15.01 2.26 6.76
N ASP A 62 14.34 2.84 7.76
CA ASP A 62 14.22 2.23 9.08
C ASP A 62 13.37 0.95 9.04
N LEU A 63 12.29 0.93 8.26
CA LEU A 63 11.48 -0.29 8.06
C LEU A 63 12.33 -1.45 7.51
N VAL A 64 13.21 -1.17 6.54
CA VAL A 64 13.99 -2.20 5.85
C VAL A 64 14.85 -3.00 6.83
N GLU A 65 15.42 -2.36 7.85
CA GLU A 65 16.25 -3.05 8.86
C GLU A 65 15.47 -4.17 9.58
N PHE A 66 14.19 -3.94 9.85
CA PHE A 66 13.32 -4.93 10.51
C PHE A 66 12.67 -5.91 9.53
N LEU A 67 12.52 -5.52 8.26
CA LEU A 67 11.85 -6.33 7.24
C LEU A 67 12.79 -7.34 6.57
N GLU A 68 14.07 -6.99 6.37
CA GLU A 68 15.09 -7.85 5.73
C GLU A 68 15.22 -9.26 6.34
N PRO A 69 15.22 -9.44 7.68
CA PRO A 69 15.31 -10.79 8.26
C PRO A 69 14.02 -11.60 8.16
N LEU A 70 12.90 -11.00 7.76
CA LEU A 70 11.60 -11.68 7.69
C LEU A 70 11.41 -12.45 6.38
N HIS A 71 10.41 -13.33 6.36
CA HIS A 71 10.05 -14.05 5.15
C HIS A 71 9.63 -13.06 4.04
N PRO A 72 10.06 -13.22 2.77
CA PRO A 72 9.78 -12.26 1.70
C PRO A 72 8.29 -12.05 1.38
N ASP A 73 7.42 -12.99 1.79
CA ASP A 73 5.96 -12.79 1.70
C ASP A 73 5.49 -11.58 2.55
N VAL A 74 6.17 -11.25 3.66
CA VAL A 74 5.79 -10.14 4.54
C VAL A 74 5.84 -8.80 3.81
N LEU A 75 6.86 -8.58 2.97
CA LEU A 75 6.96 -7.39 2.10
C LEU A 75 5.73 -7.26 1.18
N VAL A 76 5.29 -8.38 0.62
CA VAL A 76 4.18 -8.41 -0.34
C VAL A 76 2.84 -8.20 0.38
N ASP A 77 2.66 -8.87 1.52
CA ASP A 77 1.46 -8.76 2.34
C ASP A 77 1.30 -7.33 2.90
N LEU A 78 2.37 -6.74 3.44
CA LEU A 78 2.35 -5.36 3.95
C LEU A 78 1.98 -4.35 2.87
N ALA A 79 2.59 -4.45 1.69
CA ALA A 79 2.25 -3.56 0.57
C ALA A 79 0.78 -3.69 0.16
N GLN A 80 0.22 -4.91 0.18
CA GLN A 80 -1.19 -5.14 -0.15
C GLN A 80 -2.13 -4.60 0.92
N ASP A 81 -1.80 -4.78 2.20
CA ASP A 81 -2.66 -4.34 3.30
C ASP A 81 -2.74 -2.82 3.37
N ILE A 82 -1.61 -2.11 3.23
CA ILE A 82 -1.59 -0.64 3.16
C ILE A 82 -2.39 -0.14 1.96
N SER A 83 -2.19 -0.73 0.78
CA SER A 83 -2.91 -0.31 -0.41
C SER A 83 -4.40 -0.53 -0.28
N ARG A 84 -4.82 -1.70 0.23
CA ARG A 84 -6.23 -2.00 0.47
C ARG A 84 -6.86 -1.02 1.47
N HIS A 85 -6.15 -0.66 2.53
CA HIS A 85 -6.62 0.33 3.51
C HIS A 85 -6.93 1.68 2.85
N PHE A 86 -6.02 2.17 2.02
CA PHE A 86 -6.23 3.40 1.26
C PHE A 86 -7.11 3.24 0.01
N GLY A 87 -7.65 2.04 -0.24
CA GLY A 87 -8.53 1.77 -1.38
C GLY A 87 -7.80 1.84 -2.72
N LEU A 88 -6.48 1.61 -2.71
CA LEU A 88 -5.61 1.52 -3.87
C LEU A 88 -5.52 0.05 -4.30
N PHE A 89 -5.72 -0.18 -5.59
CA PHE A 89 -5.91 -1.47 -6.27
C PHE A 89 -7.30 -2.11 -6.07
N ASP A 90 -7.96 -2.38 -7.19
CA ASP A 90 -9.15 -3.23 -7.25
C ASP A 90 -8.78 -4.62 -6.70
N THR A 91 -9.39 -4.98 -5.57
CA THR A 91 -9.04 -6.15 -4.75
C THR A 91 -9.12 -7.48 -5.49
N GLU A 92 -9.73 -7.53 -6.67
CA GLU A 92 -9.88 -8.73 -7.50
C GLU A 92 -8.63 -9.10 -8.30
N ALA A 93 -7.79 -8.14 -8.71
CA ALA A 93 -6.63 -8.42 -9.57
C ALA A 93 -5.39 -8.92 -8.81
N ALA A 94 -5.17 -8.43 -7.58
CA ALA A 94 -4.02 -8.80 -6.75
C ALA A 94 -4.26 -10.09 -5.92
N GLY A 95 -5.52 -10.35 -5.51
CA GLY A 95 -5.90 -11.53 -4.72
C GLY A 95 -5.53 -12.85 -5.40
N ASN A 96 -5.61 -12.91 -6.74
CA ASN A 96 -5.33 -14.13 -7.51
C ASN A 96 -3.88 -14.66 -7.41
N ARG A 97 -2.89 -13.83 -7.03
CA ARG A 97 -1.50 -14.29 -6.85
C ARG A 97 -1.21 -14.75 -5.42
N ALA A 98 -1.73 -14.06 -4.41
CA ALA A 98 -1.55 -14.41 -3.00
C ALA A 98 -2.41 -15.62 -2.59
N ASP A 99 -3.66 -15.69 -3.06
CA ASP A 99 -4.54 -16.84 -2.82
C ASP A 99 -3.99 -18.14 -3.42
N ARG A 100 -3.31 -18.05 -4.57
CA ARG A 100 -2.66 -19.22 -5.18
C ARG A 100 -1.55 -19.75 -4.27
N ARG A 101 -0.76 -18.89 -3.62
CA ARG A 101 0.28 -19.30 -2.65
C ARG A 101 -0.31 -19.84 -1.34
N ARG A 102 -1.36 -19.21 -0.82
CA ARG A 102 -2.04 -19.66 0.42
C ARG A 102 -2.72 -21.02 0.25
N ARG A 103 -3.32 -21.29 -0.92
CA ARG A 103 -3.89 -22.61 -1.25
C ARG A 103 -2.83 -23.70 -1.37
N ASP A 104 -1.64 -23.37 -1.85
CA ASP A 104 -0.54 -24.32 -2.00
C ASP A 104 0.05 -24.73 -0.64
N ARG A 105 0.12 -23.79 0.32
CA ARG A 105 0.53 -24.08 1.71
C ARG A 105 -0.44 -24.98 2.49
N ARG A 106 -1.73 -25.00 2.15
CA ARG A 106 -2.74 -25.86 2.81
C ARG A 106 -2.81 -27.29 2.27
N ARG A 107 -2.06 -27.60 1.20
CA ARG A 107 -2.05 -28.92 0.54
C ARG A 107 -0.79 -29.74 0.84
N ARG A 108 0.14 -29.22 1.63
CA ARG A 108 1.27 -29.94 2.21
C ARG A 108 1.01 -30.18 3.69
#